data_AF-A0A972DUH9-F1
#
_entry.id   AF-A0A972DUH9-F1
#
_cell.length_a   1.000
_cell.length_b   1.000
_cell.length_c   1.000
_cell.angle_alpha   90.00
_cell.angle_beta   90.00
_cell.angle_gamma   90.00
#
_symmetry.space_group_name_H-M   'P 1'
#
loop_
_entity.id
_entity.type
_entity.pdbx_description
1 polymer ?
#
loop_
_entity_poly.entity_id
_entity_poly.type
_entity_poly.pdbx_seq_one_letter_code
_entity_poly.pdbx_strand_id
1 'polypeptide(L)' 'MGKIIKVRCNGPEGHVNEVDLDEVLREDVVLKQAPAREGRRIPERLVLPCRFCTVGKVIVTREMIEENP' A
#
# COMPACT_ATOMS: atom_id res chain seq x y z
N MET A 1 3.72 -14.26 9.91
CA MET A 1 4.43 -14.32 8.61
C MET A 1 3.95 -13.11 7.83
N GLY A 2 4.85 -12.21 7.42
CA GLY A 2 4.47 -10.99 6.70
C GLY A 2 3.92 -11.33 5.32
N LYS A 3 2.90 -10.60 4.89
CA LYS A 3 2.24 -10.80 3.60
C LYS A 3 2.91 -9.92 2.55
N ILE A 4 3.79 -10.51 1.76
CA ILE A 4 4.48 -9.79 0.68
C ILE A 4 3.69 -9.98 -0.61
N ILE A 5 3.15 -8.90 -1.14
CA ILE A 5 2.48 -8.88 -2.45
C ILE A 5 3.37 -8.20 -3.50
N LYS A 6 3.22 -8.62 -4.75
CA LYS A 6 3.92 -8.02 -5.90
C LYS A 6 3.00 -7.08 -6.65
N VAL A 7 3.30 -5.79 -6.64
CA VAL A 7 2.47 -4.75 -7.25
C VAL A 7 3.29 -3.95 -8.24
N ARG A 8 2.74 -3.75 -9.44
CA ARG A 8 3.38 -2.91 -10.45
C ARG A 8 3.17 -1.45 -10.13
N CYS A 9 4.21 -0.63 -10.26
CA CYS A 9 4.05 0.81 -10.19
C CYS A 9 3.31 1.32 -11.43
N ASN A 10 2.61 2.44 -11.30
CA ASN A 10 1.95 3.14 -12.42
C ASN A 10 2.92 4.00 -13.26
N GLY A 11 4.23 3.86 -13.07
CA GLY A 11 5.23 4.55 -13.88
C GLY A 11 5.38 3.94 -15.28
N PRO A 12 6.06 4.64 -16.21
CA PRO A 12 6.17 4.22 -17.61
C PRO A 12 6.84 2.85 -17.79
N GLU A 13 7.72 2.47 -16.87
CA GLU A 13 8.45 1.19 -16.90
C GLU A 13 7.71 0.05 -16.18
N GLY A 14 6.63 0.33 -15.44
CA GLY A 14 5.80 -0.72 -14.84
C GLY A 14 6.52 -1.64 -13.84
N HIS A 15 7.51 -1.12 -13.09
CA HIS A 15 8.33 -1.90 -12.16
C HIS A 15 7.52 -2.71 -11.16
N VAL A 16 7.91 -3.98 -10.96
CA VAL A 16 7.32 -4.86 -9.95
C VAL A 16 7.95 -4.55 -8.59
N ASN A 17 7.12 -4.11 -7.64
CA ASN A 17 7.53 -3.81 -6.28
C ASN A 17 6.99 -4.88 -5.34
N GLU A 18 7.85 -5.33 -4.41
CA GLU A 18 7.47 -6.19 -3.31
C GLU A 18 7.04 -5.33 -2.13
N VAL A 19 5.75 -5.41 -1.79
CA VAL A 19 5.13 -4.64 -0.71
C VAL A 19 4.79 -5.60 0.42
N ASP A 20 5.36 -5.38 1.59
CA ASP A 20 4.96 -6.09 2.82
C ASP A 20 3.75 -5.39 3.42
N LEU A 21 2.59 -6.05 3.33
CA LEU A 21 1.33 -5.50 3.84
C LEU A 21 1.33 -5.41 5.37
N ASP A 22 2.05 -6.27 6.07
CA ASP A 22 2.11 -6.28 7.54
C ASP A 22 2.89 -5.05 8.03
N GLU A 23 4.02 -4.73 7.40
CA GLU A 23 4.82 -3.54 7.68
C GLU A 23 4.02 -2.27 7.38
N VAL A 24 3.45 -2.21 6.18
CA VAL A 24 2.75 -1.03 5.67
C VAL A 24 1.45 -0.74 6.43
N LEU A 25 0.66 -1.76 6.77
CA LEU A 25 -0.55 -1.58 7.57
C LEU A 25 -0.25 -1.27 9.04
N ARG A 26 0.94 -1.61 9.55
CA ARG A 26 1.39 -1.19 10.89
C ARG A 26 1.80 0.28 10.93
N GLU A 27 2.38 0.80 9.85
CA GLU A 27 2.77 2.21 9.75
C GLU A 27 1.58 3.16 9.50
N ASP A 28 0.44 2.65 9.00
CA ASP A 28 -0.73 3.44 8.58
C ASP A 28 -1.65 3.95 9.72
N VAL A 29 -1.08 4.35 10.86
CA VAL A 29 -1.87 5.03 11.93
C VAL A 29 -1.42 6.47 12.20
N VAL A 30 -0.86 7.20 11.23
CA VAL A 30 -0.69 8.67 11.38
C VAL A 30 -0.79 9.44 10.05
N LEU A 31 -1.90 9.36 9.33
CA LEU A 31 -2.26 10.40 8.35
C LEU A 31 -2.89 11.60 9.08
N LYS A 32 -2.03 12.57 9.39
CA LYS A 32 -2.29 13.83 10.11
C LYS A 32 -3.19 14.78 9.31
N GLN A 33 -4.44 14.42 9.00
CA GLN A 33 -5.47 15.39 8.53
C GLN A 33 -6.92 14.90 8.43
N ALA A 34 -7.24 13.63 8.71
CA ALA A 34 -8.63 13.17 8.75
C ALA A 34 -9.07 12.95 10.20
N PRO A 35 -10.29 13.37 10.62
CA PRO A 35 -10.80 13.03 11.94
C PRO A 35 -10.83 11.50 12.04
N ALA A 36 -10.11 10.97 13.03
CA ALA A 36 -10.06 9.55 13.33
C ALA A 36 -11.46 9.06 13.68
N ARG A 37 -12.24 8.67 12.67
CA ARG A 37 -13.52 8.01 12.86
C ARG A 37 -13.22 6.57 13.23
N GLU A 38 -13.48 6.30 14.50
CA GLU A 38 -13.81 5.02 15.12
C GLU A 38 -14.02 3.85 14.14
N GLY A 39 -13.23 2.79 14.32
CA GLY A 39 -13.32 1.54 13.58
C GLY A 39 -12.16 1.37 12.61
N ARG A 40 -11.20 0.53 12.99
CA ARG A 40 -10.07 0.06 12.17
C ARG A 40 -10.57 -0.36 10.79
N ARG A 41 -10.48 0.52 9.80
CA ARG A 41 -10.81 0.21 8.41
C ARG A 41 -9.52 0.29 7.64
N ILE A 42 -9.13 -0.85 7.06
CA ILE A 42 -8.06 -0.92 6.06
C ILE A 42 -8.33 0.22 5.06
N PRO A 43 -7.33 1.07 4.76
CA PRO A 43 -7.52 2.17 3.83
C PRO A 43 -8.02 1.64 2.49
N GLU A 44 -8.94 2.35 1.84
CA GLU A 44 -9.49 1.93 0.54
C GLU A 44 -8.39 1.76 -0.53
N ARG A 45 -7.35 2.57 -0.42
CA ARG A 45 -6.15 2.51 -1.26
C ARG A 45 -4.95 3.00 -0.47
N LEU A 46 -3.80 2.39 -0.74
CA LEU A 46 -2.53 2.73 -0.15
C LEU A 46 -1.54 3.03 -1.28
N VAL A 47 -0.88 4.19 -1.18
CA VAL A 47 -0.03 4.72 -2.24
C VAL A 47 1.40 4.80 -1.73
N LEU A 48 2.25 3.94 -2.25
CA LEU A 48 3.66 3.86 -1.89
C LEU A 48 4.53 4.42 -3.01
N PRO A 49 5.70 5.00 -2.67
CA PRO A 49 6.72 5.29 -3.68
C PRO A 49 7.23 3.99 -4.30
N CYS A 50 7.49 4.00 -5.61
CA CYS A 50 8.19 2.90 -6.26
C CYS A 50 9.65 2.84 -5.79
N ARG A 51 10.16 1.64 -5.54
CA ARG A 51 11.57 1.42 -5.13
C ARG A 51 12.57 1.59 -6.28
N PHE A 52 12.09 1.59 -7.52
CA PHE A 52 12.92 1.59 -8.73
C PHE A 52 12.86 2.90 -9.51
N CYS A 53 11.81 3.70 -9.33
CA CYS A 53 11.68 4.99 -10.02
C CYS A 53 11.06 6.05 -9.11
N THR A 54 11.42 7.31 -9.37
CA THR A 54 10.92 8.47 -8.61
C THR A 54 9.59 9.00 -9.14
N VAL A 55 9.18 8.56 -10.32
CA VAL A 55 7.96 9.02 -11.01
C VAL A 55 6.77 8.09 -10.75
N GLY A 56 7.01 6.79 -10.69
CA GLY A 56 5.97 5.79 -10.47
C GLY A 56 5.57 5.65 -9.01
N LYS A 57 4.29 5.37 -8.79
CA LYS A 57 3.70 5.04 -7.50
C LYS A 57 3.14 3.63 -7.54
N VAL A 58 3.29 2.92 -6.44
CA VAL A 58 2.73 1.59 -6.23
C VAL A 58 1.41 1.77 -5.51
N ILE A 59 0.32 1.36 -6.15
CA ILE A 59 -1.03 1.52 -5.60
C ILE A 59 -1.53 0.15 -5.18
N VAL A 60 -1.73 -0.03 -3.87
CA VAL A 60 -2.30 -1.23 -3.29
C VAL A 60 -3.74 -0.91 -2.90
N THR A 61 -4.72 -1.59 -3.50
CA THR A 61 -6.12 -1.41 -3.11
C THR A 61 -6.50 -2.35 -1.98
N ARG A 62 -7.59 -2.03 -1.28
CA ARG A 62 -8.15 -2.90 -0.26
C ARG A 62 -8.45 -4.31 -0.78
N GLU A 63 -8.97 -4.43 -2.00
CA GLU A 63 -9.24 -5.72 -2.64
C GLU A 63 -7.98 -6.59 -2.70
N MET A 64 -6.84 -6.02 -3.09
CA MET A 64 -5.55 -6.74 -3.13
C MET A 64 -5.07 -7.21 -1.75
N ILE A 65 -5.45 -6.48 -0.68
CA ILE A 65 -5.14 -6.83 0.70
C ILE A 65 -6.05 -7.95 1.19
N GLU A 66 -7.35 -7.88 0.86
CA GLU A 66 -8.35 -8.88 1.26
C GLU A 66 -8.18 -10.20 0.48
N GLU A 67 -7.72 -10.16 -0.77
CA GLU A 67 -7.38 -11.34 -1.58
C GLU A 67 -6.14 -12.11 -1.08
N ASN A 68 -5.33 -11.49 -0.20
CA ASN A 68 -4.15 -12.10 0.40
C ASN A 68 -4.30 -12.12 1.95
N PRO A 69 -5.13 -13.03 2.51
CA PRO A 69 -5.40 -13.16 3.95
C PRO A 69 -4.27 -13.79 4.77
#